data_AF-A0A6M6JIH9-F1
#
_entry.id   AF-A0A6M6JIH9-F1
#
_cell.length_a   1.000
_cell.length_b   1.000
_cell.length_c   1.000
_cell.angle_alpha   90.00
_cell.angle_beta   90.00
_cell.angle_gamma   90.00
#
_symmetry.space_group_name_H-M   'P 1'
#
loop_
_entity.id
_entity.type
_entity.pdbx_description
1 polymer ?
#
loop_
_entity_poly.entity_id
_entity_poly.type
_entity_poly.pdbx_seq_one_letter_code
_entity_poly.pdbx_strand_id
1 'polypeptide(L)'
;MSPGLHLDPDRLHAHGRRLAGLLAELLPLPVVDGPVRAALAATPDGPAVLAELDRAAAAVDRIGRELADLTAGLHVTAYAAAAADAEARAALAEPS
;
A
#
# COMPACT_ATOMS: atom_id res chain seq x y z
N MET A 1 17.26 -13.26 -28.79
CA MET A 1 16.20 -12.29 -28.47
C MET A 1 15.88 -12.43 -26.99
N SER A 2 16.46 -11.59 -26.13
CA SER A 2 16.05 -11.57 -24.72
C SER A 2 14.63 -10.98 -24.66
N PRO A 3 13.68 -11.61 -23.96
CA PRO A 3 12.39 -10.99 -23.70
C PRO A 3 12.68 -9.81 -22.75
N GLY A 4 12.96 -8.65 -23.33
CA GLY A 4 13.15 -7.43 -22.57
C GLY A 4 11.91 -7.22 -21.71
N LEU A 5 12.11 -7.17 -20.40
CA LEU A 5 11.10 -6.73 -19.46
C LEU A 5 10.59 -5.36 -19.94
N HIS A 6 9.47 -5.35 -20.66
CA HIS A 6 8.72 -4.13 -20.95
C HIS A 6 8.11 -3.65 -19.64
N LEU A 7 8.94 -3.03 -18.81
CA LEU A 7 8.49 -2.27 -17.66
C LEU A 7 7.89 -0.98 -18.19
N ASP A 8 6.59 -0.80 -17.99
CA ASP A 8 5.85 0.41 -18.29
C ASP A 8 5.78 1.26 -17.00
N PRO A 9 6.57 2.34 -16.88
CA PRO A 9 6.62 3.17 -15.68
C PRO A 9 5.26 3.77 -15.32
N ASP A 10 4.46 4.14 -16.32
CA ASP A 10 3.15 4.77 -16.11
C ASP A 10 2.16 3.76 -15.49
N ARG A 11 2.19 2.51 -15.95
CA ARG A 11 1.39 1.43 -15.34
C ARG A 11 1.80 1.15 -13.90
N LEU A 12 3.10 1.10 -13.61
CA LEU A 12 3.60 0.90 -12.24
C LEU A 12 3.16 2.06 -11.32
N HIS A 13 3.24 3.30 -11.79
CA HIS A 13 2.79 4.46 -11.04
C HIS A 13 1.26 4.46 -10.83
N ALA A 14 0.49 4.05 -11.85
CA ALA A 14 -0.96 3.91 -11.74
C ALA A 14 -1.36 2.84 -10.71
N HIS A 15 -0.65 1.72 -10.67
CA HIS A 15 -0.85 0.69 -9.65
C HIS A 15 -0.52 1.20 -8.24
N GLY A 16 0.60 1.91 -8.07
CA GLY A 16 0.95 2.56 -6.79
C GLY A 16 -0.14 3.51 -6.30
N ARG A 17 -0.63 4.42 -7.17
CA ARG A 17 -1.72 5.34 -6.80
C ARG A 17 -3.02 4.63 -6.41
N ARG A 18 -3.37 3.54 -7.10
CA ARG A 18 -4.56 2.75 -6.78
C ARG A 18 -4.45 2.09 -5.41
N LEU A 19 -3.28 1.55 -5.06
CA LEU A 19 -3.04 0.96 -3.75
C LEU A 19 -3.03 2.01 -2.64
N ALA A 20 -2.45 3.20 -2.89
CA ALA A 20 -2.51 4.31 -1.95
C ALA A 20 -3.96 4.76 -1.65
N GLY A 21 -4.82 4.80 -2.67
CA GLY A 21 -6.25 5.10 -2.49
C GLY A 21 -6.96 4.06 -1.61
N LEU A 22 -6.75 2.77 -1.88
CA LEU A 22 -7.32 1.69 -1.06
C LEU A 22 -6.82 1.72 0.39
N LEU A 23 -5.55 2.07 0.61
CA LEU A 23 -4.99 2.25 1.96
C LEU A 23 -5.67 3.40 2.72
N ALA A 24 -5.95 4.51 2.03
CA ALA A 24 -6.65 5.65 2.61
C ALA A 24 -8.12 5.36 2.95
N GLU A 25 -8.75 4.41 2.25
CA GLU A 25 -10.12 3.96 2.57
C GLU A 25 -10.14 2.96 3.74
N LEU A 26 -9.10 2.15 3.89
CA LEU A 26 -8.96 1.19 5.00
C LEU A 26 -8.62 1.87 6.33
N LEU A 27 -8.12 3.10 6.31
CA LEU A 27 -7.71 3.85 7.49
C LEU A 27 -8.55 5.12 7.67
N PRO A 28 -9.12 5.39 8.85
CA PRO A 28 -8.88 4.68 10.11
C PRO A 28 -9.89 3.55 10.35
N LEU A 29 -9.43 2.45 10.96
CA LEU A 29 -10.35 1.55 11.66
C LEU A 29 -11.16 2.33 12.69
N PRO A 30 -12.39 1.91 13.01
CA PRO A 30 -13.12 2.47 14.13
C PRO A 30 -12.31 2.28 15.42
N VAL A 31 -11.65 3.35 15.87
CA VAL A 31 -11.13 3.43 17.22
C VAL A 31 -12.33 3.56 18.13
N VAL A 32 -12.62 2.50 18.90
CA VAL A 32 -13.63 2.60 19.97
C VAL A 32 -13.06 3.52 21.03
N ASP A 33 -13.70 4.67 21.25
CA ASP A 33 -13.27 5.61 22.29
C ASP A 33 -13.36 4.97 23.69
N GLY A 34 -12.59 5.52 24.64
CA GLY A 34 -12.49 4.98 26.00
C GLY A 34 -13.85 4.76 26.68
N PRO A 35 -14.79 5.73 26.61
CA PRO A 35 -16.15 5.56 27.15
C PRO A 35 -16.94 4.40 26.54
N VAL A 36 -16.96 4.26 25.21
CA VAL A 36 -17.67 3.17 24.54
C VAL A 36 -17.02 1.83 24.83
N ARG A 37 -15.68 1.79 24.93
CA ARG A 37 -14.93 0.58 25.32
C ARG A 37 -15.29 0.14 26.73
N ALA A 38 -15.39 1.09 27.67
CA ALA A 38 -15.77 0.80 29.05
C ALA A 38 -17.22 0.31 29.16
N ALA A 39 -18.14 0.94 28.41
CA ALA A 39 -19.54 0.50 28.34
C ALA A 39 -19.67 -0.92 27.77
N LEU A 40 -18.95 -1.22 26.68
CA LEU A 40 -18.90 -2.56 26.09
C LEU A 40 -18.35 -3.57 27.11
N ALA A 41 -17.21 -3.30 27.74
CA ALA A 41 -16.58 -4.22 28.69
C ALA A 41 -17.47 -4.59 29.89
N ALA A 42 -18.46 -3.76 30.24
CA ALA A 42 -19.42 -4.02 31.31
C ALA A 42 -20.56 -4.98 30.89
N THR A 43 -20.65 -5.34 29.60
CA THR A 43 -21.63 -6.30 29.08
C THR A 43 -21.08 -7.74 29.11
N PRO A 44 -21.94 -8.78 29.20
CA PRO A 44 -21.48 -10.17 29.28
C PRO A 44 -20.57 -10.60 28.11
N ASP A 45 -20.90 -10.20 26.89
CA ASP A 45 -20.14 -10.56 25.67
C ASP A 45 -19.14 -9.48 25.24
N GLY A 46 -19.15 -8.34 25.92
CA GLY A 46 -18.34 -7.17 25.60
C GLY A 46 -16.85 -7.43 25.49
N PRO A 47 -16.21 -8.12 26.45
CA PRO A 47 -14.80 -8.47 26.37
C PRO A 47 -14.45 -9.27 25.11
N ALA A 48 -15.32 -10.17 24.66
CA ALA A 48 -15.11 -10.95 23.44
C ALA A 48 -15.19 -10.06 22.19
N VAL A 49 -16.16 -9.16 22.12
CA VAL A 49 -16.30 -8.18 21.04
C VAL A 49 -15.07 -7.26 20.97
N LEU A 50 -14.62 -6.75 22.12
CA LEU A 50 -13.42 -5.90 22.19
C LEU A 50 -12.17 -6.63 21.72
N ALA A 51 -12.02 -7.91 22.07
CA ALA A 51 -10.88 -8.73 21.62
C ALA A 51 -10.90 -8.99 20.10
N GLU A 52 -12.07 -9.11 19.47
CA GLU A 52 -12.18 -9.19 18.01
C GLU A 52 -11.89 -7.84 17.35
N LEU A 53 -12.35 -6.72 17.93
CA LEU A 53 -12.03 -5.38 17.44
C LEU A 53 -10.53 -5.08 17.51
N ASP A 54 -9.87 -5.43 18.61
CA ASP A 54 -8.42 -5.28 18.76
C ASP A 54 -7.65 -6.15 17.76
N ARG A 55 -8.14 -7.37 17.47
CA ARG A 55 -7.58 -8.24 16.43
C ARG A 55 -7.76 -7.66 15.01
N ALA A 56 -8.95 -7.15 14.71
CA ALA A 56 -9.22 -6.50 13.42
C ALA A 56 -8.32 -5.26 13.23
N ALA A 57 -8.16 -4.45 14.28
CA ALA A 57 -7.27 -3.29 14.28
C ALA A 57 -5.83 -3.67 13.96
N ALA A 58 -5.28 -4.66 14.68
CA ALA A 58 -3.93 -5.16 14.44
C ALA A 58 -3.75 -5.73 13.02
N ALA A 59 -4.78 -6.39 12.48
CA ALA A 59 -4.74 -6.97 11.14
C ALA A 59 -4.67 -5.89 10.04
N VAL A 60 -5.52 -4.86 10.13
CA VAL A 60 -5.49 -3.76 9.15
C VAL A 60 -4.22 -2.94 9.30
N ASP A 61 -3.71 -2.69 10.51
CA ASP A 61 -2.43 -2.02 10.70
C ASP A 61 -1.28 -2.78 10.00
N ARG A 62 -1.26 -4.11 10.12
CA ARG A 62 -0.28 -4.96 9.44
C ARG A 62 -0.43 -4.91 7.92
N ILE A 63 -1.65 -5.13 7.42
CA ILE A 63 -1.94 -5.11 5.97
C ILE A 63 -1.65 -3.72 5.40
N GLY A 64 -1.98 -2.67 6.13
CA GLY A 64 -1.74 -1.29 5.74
C GLY A 64 -0.25 -0.99 5.56
N ARG A 65 0.61 -1.49 6.46
CA ARG A 65 2.07 -1.42 6.30
C ARG A 65 2.55 -2.20 5.07
N GLU A 66 2.11 -3.44 4.89
CA GLU A 66 2.47 -4.26 3.73
C GLU A 66 2.07 -3.59 2.39
N LEU A 67 0.89 -2.97 2.33
CA LEU A 67 0.41 -2.23 1.16
C LEU A 67 1.17 -0.92 0.94
N ALA A 68 1.56 -0.22 2.00
CA ALA A 68 2.38 0.98 1.91
C ALA A 68 3.76 0.66 1.34
N ASP A 69 4.40 -0.41 1.83
CA ASP A 69 5.69 -0.88 1.33
C ASP A 69 5.62 -1.28 -0.15
N LEU A 70 4.57 -2.01 -0.55
CA LEU A 70 4.33 -2.35 -1.96
C LEU A 70 4.13 -1.11 -2.83
N THR A 71 3.35 -0.14 -2.35
CA THR A 71 3.11 1.13 -3.05
C THR A 71 4.42 1.88 -3.28
N ALA A 72 5.26 1.99 -2.24
CA ALA A 72 6.58 2.60 -2.35
C ALA A 72 7.47 1.85 -3.36
N GLY A 73 7.50 0.52 -3.29
CA GLY A 73 8.24 -0.33 -4.23
C GLY A 73 7.82 -0.13 -5.69
N LEU A 74 6.51 -0.01 -5.96
CA LEU A 74 6.00 0.26 -7.30
C LEU A 74 6.44 1.63 -7.83
N HIS A 75 6.40 2.67 -6.99
CA HIS A 75 6.88 4.00 -7.38
C HIS A 75 8.39 4.02 -7.64
N VAL A 76 9.19 3.41 -6.77
CA VAL A 76 10.66 3.30 -6.97
C VAL A 76 10.97 2.56 -8.26
N THR A 77 10.28 1.44 -8.53
CA THR A 77 10.46 0.66 -9.76
C THR A 77 10.07 1.47 -11.00
N ALA A 78 8.99 2.26 -10.92
CA ALA A 78 8.59 3.15 -12.01
C ALA A 78 9.69 4.17 -12.33
N TYR A 79 10.28 4.81 -11.31
CA TYR A 79 11.38 5.76 -11.51
C TYR A 79 12.61 5.10 -12.12
N ALA A 80 13.00 3.92 -11.63
CA ALA A 80 14.13 3.17 -12.17
C ALA A 80 13.91 2.78 -13.64
N ALA A 81 12.71 2.31 -13.98
CA ALA A 81 12.35 1.95 -15.35
C ALA A 81 12.38 3.17 -16.29
N ALA A 82 11.86 4.33 -15.85
CA ALA A 82 11.89 5.55 -16.65
C ALA A 82 13.32 6.07 -16.88
N ALA A 83 14.19 5.97 -15.88
CA ALA A 83 15.60 6.35 -16.01
C ALA A 83 16.35 5.45 -17.01
N ALA A 84 16.18 4.13 -16.90
CA ALA A 84 16.80 3.17 -17.81
C ALA A 84 16.33 3.37 -19.27
N ASP A 85 15.05 3.68 -19.48
CA ASP A 85 14.53 3.95 -20.82
C ASP A 85 15.06 5.27 -21.39
N ALA A 86 15.22 6.30 -20.55
CA ALA A 86 15.84 7.57 -20.97
C ALA A 86 17.31 7.38 -21.38
N GLU A 87 18.09 6.62 -20.61
CA GLU A 87 19.48 6.26 -20.95
C GLU A 87 19.57 5.47 -22.26
N ALA A 88 18.70 4.47 -22.44
CA ALA A 88 18.67 3.68 -23.67
C ALA A 88 18.33 4.53 -24.90
N ARG A 89 17.37 5.46 -24.79
CA ARG A 89 17.04 6.39 -25.87
C ARG A 89 18.18 7.36 -26.18
N ALA A 90 18.88 7.86 -25.17
CA ALA A 90 20.04 8.74 -25.36
C ALA A 90 21.17 8.02 -26.11
N ALA A 91 21.49 6.78 -25.72
CA ALA A 91 22.50 5.97 -26.39
C ALA A 91 22.16 5.66 -27.86
N LEU A 92 20.87 5.57 -28.22
CA LEU A 92 20.42 5.38 -29.59
C LEU A 92 20.38 6.68 -30.41
N ALA A 93 20.36 7.84 -29.76
CA ALA A 93 20.23 9.15 -30.39
C ALA A 93 21.58 9.81 -30.71
N GLU A 94 22.70 9.33 -30.15
CA GLU A 94 24.03 9.78 -30.53
C GLU A 94 24.44 9.14 -31.88
N PRO A 95 24.59 9.93 -32.97
CA PRO A 95 25.11 9.42 -34.21
C PRO A 95 26.62 9.14 -34.08
N SER A 96 27.04 7.94 -34.45
CA SER A 96 28.45 7.61 -34.70
C SER A 96 29.03 8.42 -35.86
#